data_AF-A0A3D3RNV8-F1
#
_entry.id   AF-A0A3D3RNV8-F1
#
_cell.length_a   1.000
_cell.length_b   1.000
_cell.length_c   1.000
_cell.angle_alpha   90.00
_cell.angle_beta   90.00
_cell.angle_gamma   90.00
#
_symmetry.space_group_name_H-M   'P 1'
#
loop_
_entity.id
_entity.type
_entity.pdbx_description
1 polymer ?
#
loop_
_entity_poly.entity_id
_entity_poly.type
_entity_poly.pdbx_seq_one_letter_code
_entity_poly.pdbx_strand_id
1 'polypeptide(L)'
;MDENRALLIQAVQGDKKAREQLVTDNIGLVYSVARRFLNRGYELEDLFQIGCIGLMKSIDKFDIQYDVKFSTYAVPMITGEIKRFLRDDGMIKVSRTLKENAGKARIAQEKFMYEYGREPTISELASCIEIPEEELVEALDANVEVESIYKTIYQSEGSDICLVDRLEEKTNANEAILNKITIKELMNTLSEQEQEMIRLRYFEEKTQTEIAKMLGVSQVQISRMEKKVLLKLRKELDK
;
A
#
# COMPACT_ATOMS: atom_id res chain seq x y z
N MET A 1 -41.36 14.05 19.62
CA MET A 1 -40.09 14.39 20.28
C MET A 1 -39.89 13.56 21.55
N ASP A 2 -40.95 13.14 22.23
CA ASP A 2 -40.89 12.31 23.44
C ASP A 2 -40.56 10.82 23.20
N GLU A 3 -40.90 10.27 22.03
CA GLU A 3 -40.69 8.83 21.71
C GLU A 3 -39.20 8.43 21.70
N ASN A 4 -38.34 9.22 21.06
CA ASN A 4 -36.89 8.96 21.09
C ASN A 4 -36.32 9.03 22.51
N ARG A 5 -36.88 9.89 23.37
CA ARG A 5 -36.41 10.03 24.75
C ARG A 5 -36.75 8.80 25.58
N ALA A 6 -37.98 8.30 25.46
CA ALA A 6 -38.40 7.07 26.13
C ALA A 6 -37.59 5.86 25.67
N LEU A 7 -37.37 5.73 24.36
CA LEU A 7 -36.56 4.66 23.79
C LEU A 7 -35.08 4.75 24.21
N LEU A 8 -34.51 5.95 24.28
CA LEU A 8 -33.14 6.16 24.77
C LEU A 8 -32.97 5.72 26.23
N ILE A 9 -33.95 6.03 27.10
CA ILE A 9 -33.91 5.58 28.50
C ILE A 9 -33.90 4.04 28.57
N GLN A 10 -34.77 3.39 27.81
CA GLN A 10 -34.86 1.93 27.76
C GLN A 10 -33.59 1.28 27.18
N ALA A 11 -33.03 1.87 26.12
CA ALA A 11 -31.80 1.39 25.50
C ALA A 11 -30.59 1.49 26.46
N VAL A 12 -30.47 2.58 27.22
CA VAL A 12 -29.41 2.75 28.24
C VAL A 12 -29.58 1.73 29.39
N GLN A 13 -30.81 1.34 29.71
CA GLN A 13 -31.10 0.27 30.67
C GLN A 13 -30.85 -1.14 30.12
N GLY A 14 -30.38 -1.27 28.88
CA GLY A 14 -30.03 -2.54 28.26
C GLY A 14 -31.15 -3.21 27.45
N ASP A 15 -32.26 -2.52 27.19
CA ASP A 15 -33.32 -3.04 26.32
C ASP A 15 -32.86 -3.08 24.86
N LYS A 16 -32.65 -4.31 24.37
CA LYS A 16 -32.22 -4.56 22.98
C LYS A 16 -33.26 -4.11 21.95
N LYS A 17 -34.56 -4.26 22.23
CA LYS A 17 -35.61 -3.87 21.27
C LYS A 17 -35.68 -2.36 21.12
N ALA A 18 -35.58 -1.63 22.24
CA ALA A 18 -35.51 -0.17 22.20
C ALA A 18 -34.28 0.32 21.45
N ARG A 19 -33.13 -0.34 21.63
CA ARG A 19 -31.89 -0.03 20.89
C ARG A 19 -32.02 -0.31 19.39
N GLU A 20 -32.57 -1.45 19.01
CA GLU A 20 -32.82 -1.79 17.60
C GLU A 20 -33.76 -0.77 16.95
N GLN A 21 -34.86 -0.42 17.62
CA GLN A 21 -35.80 0.58 17.13
C GLN A 21 -35.13 1.95 16.93
N LEU A 22 -34.34 2.41 17.90
CA LEU A 22 -33.58 3.66 17.78
C LEU A 22 -32.62 3.67 16.59
N VAL A 23 -31.94 2.54 16.32
CA VAL A 23 -31.06 2.42 15.16
C VAL A 23 -31.88 2.52 13.87
N THR A 24 -32.99 1.79 13.77
CA THR A 24 -33.86 1.79 12.59
C THR A 24 -34.45 3.17 12.30
N ASP A 25 -34.98 3.84 13.34
CA ASP A 25 -35.62 5.16 13.20
C ASP A 25 -34.63 6.26 12.78
N ASN A 26 -33.36 6.12 13.18
CA ASN A 26 -32.32 7.12 12.91
C ASN A 26 -31.38 6.71 11.76
N ILE A 27 -31.67 5.63 11.03
CA ILE A 27 -30.79 5.13 9.98
C ILE A 27 -30.66 6.13 8.81
N GLY A 28 -31.75 6.86 8.51
CA GLY A 28 -31.74 7.92 7.49
C GLY A 28 -30.79 9.07 7.82
N LEU A 29 -30.54 9.33 9.11
CA LEU A 29 -29.55 10.32 9.55
C LEU A 29 -28.15 9.89 9.11
N VAL A 30 -27.80 8.61 9.28
CA VAL A 30 -26.50 8.07 8.86
C VAL A 30 -26.28 8.26 7.37
N TYR A 31 -27.29 7.92 6.56
CA TYR A 31 -27.21 8.08 5.11
C TYR A 31 -26.98 9.55 4.70
N SER A 32 -27.69 10.49 5.33
CA SER A 32 -27.52 11.92 5.06
C SER A 32 -26.12 12.43 5.44
N VAL A 33 -25.53 11.91 6.52
CA VAL A 33 -24.16 12.24 6.93
C VAL A 33 -23.13 11.62 5.98
N ALA A 34 -23.29 10.35 5.61
CA ALA A 34 -22.36 9.60 4.76
C ALA A 34 -22.26 10.19 3.34
N ARG A 35 -23.37 10.69 2.76
CA ARG A 35 -23.37 11.34 1.44
C ARG A 35 -22.40 12.52 1.31
N ARG A 36 -22.05 13.18 2.42
CA ARG A 36 -21.06 14.28 2.42
C ARG A 36 -19.62 13.82 2.19
N PHE A 37 -19.37 12.51 2.22
CA PHE A 37 -18.06 11.88 2.07
C PHE A 37 -17.91 11.12 0.75
N LEU A 38 -18.84 11.28 -0.19
CA LEU A 38 -18.71 10.73 -1.54
C LEU A 38 -17.45 11.23 -2.24
N ASN A 39 -16.98 10.46 -3.23
CA ASN A 39 -15.79 10.76 -4.04
C ASN A 39 -14.48 10.82 -3.24
N ARG A 40 -14.38 10.04 -2.16
CA ARG A 40 -13.16 9.89 -1.35
C ARG A 40 -12.52 8.50 -1.44
N GLY A 41 -12.79 7.78 -2.53
CA GLY A 41 -12.22 6.45 -2.80
C GLY A 41 -12.97 5.26 -2.20
N TYR A 42 -14.16 5.47 -1.64
CA TYR A 42 -14.99 4.42 -1.04
C TYR A 42 -16.42 4.50 -1.54
N GLU A 43 -17.09 3.34 -1.59
CA GLU A 43 -18.51 3.26 -1.91
C GLU A 43 -19.36 3.83 -0.76
N LEU A 44 -20.53 4.36 -1.11
CA LEU A 44 -21.43 4.96 -0.12
C LEU A 44 -21.87 3.95 0.94
N GLU A 45 -22.02 2.69 0.55
CA GLU A 45 -22.46 1.59 1.40
C GLU A 45 -21.43 1.30 2.50
N ASP A 46 -20.14 1.32 2.17
CA ASP A 46 -19.05 1.18 3.15
C ASP A 46 -19.09 2.32 4.18
N LEU A 47 -19.17 3.56 3.70
CA LEU A 47 -19.22 4.74 4.55
C LEU A 47 -20.48 4.75 5.44
N PHE A 48 -21.59 4.24 4.90
CA PHE A 48 -22.84 4.08 5.64
C PHE A 48 -22.69 3.05 6.77
N GLN A 49 -22.08 1.89 6.52
CA GLN A 49 -21.82 0.88 7.57
C GLN A 49 -20.93 1.43 8.69
N ILE A 50 -19.87 2.16 8.35
CA ILE A 50 -19.03 2.86 9.33
C ILE A 50 -19.83 3.90 10.11
N GLY A 51 -20.70 4.63 9.42
CA GLY A 51 -21.60 5.59 10.05
C GLY A 51 -22.60 4.93 11.02
N CYS A 52 -23.10 3.73 10.71
CA CYS A 52 -23.96 2.95 11.60
C CYS A 52 -23.25 2.57 12.90
N ILE A 53 -21.95 2.25 12.85
CA ILE A 53 -21.13 2.06 14.06
C ILE A 53 -21.08 3.34 14.90
N GLY A 54 -20.96 4.50 14.27
CA GLY A 54 -21.02 5.79 14.96
C GLY A 54 -22.38 6.08 15.58
N LEU A 55 -23.47 5.72 14.90
CA LEU A 55 -24.82 5.84 15.45
C LEU A 55 -25.00 4.96 16.69
N MET A 56 -24.60 3.69 16.63
CA MET A 56 -24.67 2.78 17.79
C MET A 56 -23.90 3.32 18.99
N LYS A 57 -22.65 3.77 18.77
CA LYS A 57 -21.84 4.42 19.83
C LYS A 57 -22.51 5.67 20.39
N SER A 58 -23.25 6.41 19.55
CA SER A 58 -23.97 7.61 19.99
C SER A 58 -25.14 7.24 20.89
N ILE A 59 -25.91 6.20 20.53
CA ILE A 59 -27.00 5.68 21.37
C ILE A 59 -26.45 5.21 22.73
N ASP A 60 -25.35 4.47 22.71
CA ASP A 60 -24.77 3.88 23.92
C ASP A 60 -24.18 4.93 24.90
N LYS A 61 -23.84 6.14 24.42
CA LYS A 61 -23.16 7.19 25.21
C LYS A 61 -23.95 8.49 25.37
N PHE A 62 -25.14 8.60 24.78
CA PHE A 62 -25.92 9.83 24.85
C PHE A 62 -26.50 10.02 26.26
N ASP A 63 -26.20 11.17 26.88
CA ASP A 63 -26.79 11.56 28.15
C ASP A 63 -28.06 12.40 27.93
N ILE A 64 -29.15 11.88 28.47
CA ILE A 64 -30.52 12.40 28.34
C ILE A 64 -30.75 13.62 29.26
N GLN A 65 -29.83 13.88 30.18
CA GLN A 65 -29.84 15.10 31.01
C GLN A 65 -29.49 16.35 30.18
N TYR A 66 -28.79 16.19 29.05
CA TYR A 66 -28.55 17.30 28.14
C TYR A 66 -29.83 17.69 27.41
N ASP A 67 -30.22 18.98 27.51
CA ASP A 67 -31.39 19.53 26.84
C ASP A 67 -31.13 19.82 25.34
N VAL A 68 -30.65 18.80 24.63
CA VAL A 68 -30.37 18.86 23.19
C VAL A 68 -30.99 17.67 22.48
N LYS A 69 -31.30 17.86 21.19
CA LYS A 69 -31.77 16.76 20.34
C LYS A 69 -30.66 15.72 20.18
N PHE A 70 -31.04 14.43 20.16
CA PHE A 70 -30.11 13.33 19.91
C PHE A 70 -29.28 13.52 18.63
N SER A 71 -29.89 14.02 17.56
CA SER A 71 -29.21 14.33 16.30
C SER A 71 -28.02 15.29 16.46
N THR A 72 -28.12 16.25 17.40
CA THR A 72 -27.04 17.22 17.69
C THR A 72 -25.79 16.52 18.22
N TYR A 73 -25.95 15.44 18.98
CA TYR A 73 -24.85 14.62 19.48
C TYR A 73 -24.40 13.56 18.47
N ALA A 74 -25.34 12.89 17.81
CA ALA A 74 -25.06 11.78 16.91
C ALA A 74 -24.31 12.22 15.65
N VAL A 75 -24.64 13.38 15.07
CA VAL A 75 -24.02 13.83 13.80
C VAL A 75 -22.50 14.01 13.92
N PRO A 76 -21.95 14.72 14.93
CA PRO A 76 -20.50 14.78 15.16
C PRO A 76 -19.85 13.42 15.36
N MET A 77 -20.50 12.51 16.10
CA MET A 77 -19.99 11.16 16.38
C MET A 77 -19.91 10.30 15.11
N ILE A 78 -20.99 10.25 14.32
CA ILE A 78 -21.04 9.56 13.02
C ILE A 78 -19.97 10.14 12.09
N THR A 79 -19.89 11.46 12.00
CA THR A 79 -18.90 12.17 11.18
C THR A 79 -17.47 11.82 11.61
N GLY A 80 -17.21 11.75 12.90
CA GLY A 80 -15.90 11.40 13.46
C GLY A 80 -15.50 9.97 13.13
N GLU A 81 -16.42 9.01 13.21
CA GLU A 81 -16.14 7.61 12.85
C GLU A 81 -15.83 7.45 11.36
N ILE A 82 -16.59 8.11 10.47
CA ILE A 82 -16.32 8.10 9.03
C ILE A 82 -14.97 8.75 8.73
N LYS A 83 -14.67 9.91 9.32
CA LYS A 83 -13.36 10.56 9.17
C LYS A 83 -12.22 9.69 9.68
N ARG A 84 -12.41 9.00 10.82
CA ARG A 84 -11.41 8.08 11.36
C ARG A 84 -11.16 6.91 10.40
N PHE A 85 -12.21 6.32 9.85
CA PHE A 85 -12.09 5.25 8.86
C PHE A 85 -11.33 5.72 7.62
N LEU A 86 -11.75 6.81 6.99
CA LEU A 86 -11.09 7.37 5.81
C LEU A 86 -9.61 7.72 6.06
N ARG A 87 -9.27 8.12 7.29
CA ARG A 87 -7.89 8.39 7.67
C ARG A 87 -7.11 7.10 7.91
N ASP A 88 -7.64 6.14 8.64
CA ASP A 88 -6.91 4.93 9.02
C ASP A 88 -6.89 3.89 7.88
N ASP A 89 -7.76 4.04 6.89
CA ASP A 89 -7.84 3.18 5.72
C ASP A 89 -7.08 3.72 4.49
N GLY A 90 -6.77 2.83 3.55
CA GLY A 90 -5.95 3.13 2.36
C GLY A 90 -5.03 1.97 1.97
N MET A 91 -4.63 1.94 0.69
CA MET A 91 -3.80 0.88 0.11
C MET A 91 -2.43 0.75 0.78
N ILE A 92 -1.86 1.88 1.21
CA ILE A 92 -0.61 1.93 1.98
C ILE A 92 -0.92 2.41 3.39
N LYS A 93 -0.48 1.64 4.39
CA LYS A 93 -0.62 2.00 5.80
C LYS A 93 0.56 2.89 6.20
N VAL A 94 0.29 4.18 6.38
CA VAL A 94 1.25 5.17 6.89
C VAL A 94 0.88 5.61 8.31
N SER A 95 1.85 6.21 9.02
CA SER A 95 1.65 6.61 10.41
C SER A 95 0.56 7.69 10.55
N ARG A 96 -0.13 7.71 11.69
CA ARG A 96 -1.19 8.69 11.96
C ARG A 96 -0.68 10.13 11.89
N THR A 97 0.50 10.37 12.45
CA THR A 97 1.14 11.69 12.47
C THR A 97 1.37 12.22 11.06
N LEU A 98 1.88 11.38 10.14
CA LEU A 98 2.11 11.79 8.75
C LEU A 98 0.81 12.14 8.03
N LYS A 99 -0.27 11.35 8.18
CA LYS A 99 -1.59 11.68 7.59
C LYS A 99 -2.17 12.98 8.15
N GLU A 100 -2.04 13.20 9.46
CA GLU A 100 -2.53 14.41 10.10
C GLU A 100 -1.75 15.64 9.65
N ASN A 101 -0.43 15.54 9.55
CA ASN A 101 0.44 16.60 9.04
C ASN A 101 0.10 16.93 7.58
N ALA A 102 -0.06 15.93 6.71
CA ALA A 102 -0.48 16.15 5.32
C ALA A 102 -1.87 16.80 5.21
N GLY A 103 -2.82 16.38 6.05
CA GLY A 103 -4.15 16.99 6.12
C GLY A 103 -4.11 18.46 6.57
N LYS A 104 -3.29 18.78 7.59
CA LYS A 104 -3.05 20.16 8.03
C LYS A 104 -2.38 20.99 6.94
N ALA A 105 -1.37 20.43 6.27
CA ALA A 105 -0.65 21.06 5.18
C ALA A 105 -1.60 21.43 4.03
N ARG A 106 -2.52 20.54 3.64
CA ARG A 106 -3.53 20.83 2.61
C ARG A 106 -4.45 21.99 2.99
N ILE A 107 -4.94 22.01 4.23
CA ILE A 107 -5.80 23.10 4.72
C ILE A 107 -5.02 24.42 4.79
N ALA A 108 -3.76 24.38 5.23
CA ALA A 108 -2.90 25.56 5.30
C ALA A 108 -2.54 26.08 3.90
N GLN A 109 -2.31 25.20 2.93
CA GLN A 109 -2.06 25.55 1.53
C GLN A 109 -3.26 26.25 0.91
N GLU A 110 -4.48 25.72 1.10
CA GLU A 110 -5.72 26.36 0.62
C GLU A 110 -5.91 27.76 1.22
N LYS A 111 -5.64 27.93 2.52
CA LYS A 111 -5.70 29.24 3.19
C LYS A 111 -4.65 30.22 2.67
N PHE A 112 -3.41 29.76 2.51
CA PHE A 112 -2.31 30.59 2.00
C PHE A 112 -2.61 31.08 0.59
N MET A 113 -3.09 30.18 -0.29
CA MET A 113 -3.44 30.53 -1.65
C MET A 113 -4.59 31.54 -1.71
N TYR A 114 -5.56 31.43 -0.79
CA TYR A 114 -6.64 32.41 -0.67
C TYR A 114 -6.14 33.80 -0.23
N GLU A 115 -5.18 33.86 0.71
CA GLU A 115 -4.68 35.11 1.28
C GLU A 115 -3.65 35.81 0.39
N TYR A 116 -2.74 35.05 -0.24
CA TYR A 116 -1.60 35.59 -1.00
C TYR A 116 -1.73 35.44 -2.52
N GLY A 117 -2.73 34.72 -3.02
CA GLY A 117 -2.97 34.54 -4.46
C GLY A 117 -1.89 33.75 -5.20
N ARG A 118 -1.04 33.00 -4.48
CA ARG A 118 0.02 32.14 -5.04
C ARG A 118 0.20 30.88 -4.21
N GLU A 119 0.94 29.91 -4.75
CA GLU A 119 1.32 28.71 -3.99
C GLU A 119 2.38 29.04 -2.92
N PRO A 120 2.29 28.41 -1.72
CA PRO A 120 3.31 28.53 -0.69
C PRO A 120 4.55 27.69 -1.05
N THR A 121 5.71 28.14 -0.58
CA THR A 121 6.92 27.31 -0.53
C THR A 121 6.84 26.30 0.62
N ILE A 122 7.69 25.25 0.59
CA ILE A 122 7.77 24.26 1.69
C ILE A 122 8.07 24.94 3.03
N SER A 123 9.02 25.87 3.06
CA SER A 123 9.38 26.62 4.28
C SER A 123 8.22 27.46 4.84
N GLU A 124 7.47 28.14 3.97
CA GLU A 124 6.29 28.93 4.36
C GLU A 124 5.20 28.01 4.92
N LEU A 125 4.93 26.90 4.23
CA LEU A 125 3.91 25.96 4.65
C LEU A 125 4.26 25.26 5.97
N ALA A 126 5.52 24.87 6.15
CA ALA A 126 6.05 24.28 7.38
C ALA A 126 5.92 25.26 8.55
N SER A 127 6.22 26.54 8.32
CA SER A 127 6.05 27.59 9.32
C SER A 127 4.58 27.80 9.71
N CYS A 128 3.65 27.71 8.75
CA CYS A 128 2.21 27.85 9.03
C CYS A 128 1.63 26.73 9.90
N ILE A 129 2.19 25.52 9.82
CA ILE A 129 1.70 24.36 10.57
C ILE A 129 2.60 23.97 11.75
N GLU A 130 3.67 24.73 11.98
CA GLU A 130 4.63 24.60 13.08
C GLU A 130 5.33 23.23 13.15
N ILE A 131 5.79 22.71 12.00
CA ILE A 131 6.59 21.48 11.93
C ILE A 131 7.88 21.69 11.13
N PRO A 132 8.92 20.84 11.31
CA PRO A 132 10.12 20.89 10.48
C PRO A 132 9.83 20.63 9.00
N GLU A 133 10.58 21.27 8.10
CA GLU A 133 10.43 21.07 6.64
C GLU A 133 10.60 19.60 6.23
N GLU A 134 11.55 18.89 6.85
CA GLU A 134 11.80 17.46 6.61
C GLU A 134 10.56 16.61 6.91
N GLU A 135 9.90 16.86 8.05
CA GLU A 135 8.66 16.16 8.42
C GLU A 135 7.49 16.50 7.50
N LEU A 136 7.43 17.74 7.00
CA LEU A 136 6.42 18.15 6.03
C LEU A 136 6.61 17.41 4.70
N VAL A 137 7.84 17.35 4.19
CA VAL A 137 8.15 16.65 2.94
C VAL A 137 7.82 15.16 3.08
N GLU A 138 8.24 14.53 4.18
CA GLU A 138 7.91 13.12 4.45
C GLU A 138 6.38 12.90 4.51
N ALA A 139 5.64 13.81 5.16
CA ALA A 139 4.19 13.71 5.25
C ALA A 139 3.51 13.84 3.88
N LEU A 140 3.99 14.74 3.01
CA LEU A 140 3.45 14.93 1.67
C LEU A 140 3.74 13.71 0.78
N ASP A 141 4.97 13.20 0.80
CA ASP A 141 5.39 12.03 0.00
C ASP A 141 4.67 10.75 0.45
N ALA A 142 4.49 10.57 1.76
CA ALA A 142 3.83 9.38 2.30
C ALA A 142 2.31 9.32 1.99
N ASN A 143 1.68 10.45 1.65
CA ASN A 143 0.24 10.53 1.38
C ASN A 143 -0.12 10.60 -0.12
N VAL A 144 0.83 10.30 -1.01
CA VAL A 144 0.56 10.22 -2.45
C VAL A 144 -0.43 9.09 -2.75
N GLU A 145 -1.43 9.38 -3.58
CA GLU A 145 -2.40 8.38 -4.02
C GLU A 145 -1.73 7.35 -4.94
N VAL A 146 -2.02 6.07 -4.71
CA VAL A 146 -1.47 4.98 -5.53
C VAL A 146 -2.22 4.93 -6.85
N GLU A 147 -1.49 5.01 -7.96
CA GLU A 147 -2.06 4.82 -9.28
C GLU A 147 -2.16 3.34 -9.66
N SER A 148 -3.23 2.98 -10.38
CA SER A 148 -3.35 1.63 -10.96
C SER A 148 -2.33 1.44 -12.08
N ILE A 149 -1.59 0.34 -12.07
CA ILE A 149 -0.69 -0.03 -13.17
C ILE A 149 -1.45 -0.30 -14.49
N TYR A 150 -2.76 -0.53 -14.43
CA TYR A 150 -3.64 -0.68 -15.59
C TYR A 150 -4.24 0.64 -16.06
N LYS A 151 -3.83 1.78 -15.48
CA LYS A 151 -4.24 3.10 -15.96
C LYS A 151 -3.72 3.28 -17.39
N THR A 152 -4.65 3.49 -18.32
CA THR A 152 -4.33 3.80 -19.72
C THR A 152 -3.68 5.17 -19.81
N ILE A 153 -2.48 5.21 -20.40
CA ILE A 153 -1.71 6.45 -20.61
C ILE A 153 -1.79 6.96 -22.05
N TYR A 154 -2.15 6.08 -22.99
CA TYR A 154 -2.32 6.43 -24.39
C TYR A 154 -3.37 5.52 -25.01
N GLN A 155 -4.36 6.12 -25.68
CA GLN A 155 -5.39 5.41 -26.43
C GLN A 155 -5.11 5.58 -27.93
N SER A 156 -5.01 4.45 -28.64
CA SER A 156 -4.86 4.40 -30.10
C SER A 156 -5.87 3.41 -30.67
N GLU A 157 -6.27 3.58 -31.93
CA GLU A 157 -7.29 2.75 -32.60
C GLU A 157 -6.96 1.25 -32.67
N GLY A 158 -5.75 0.82 -32.29
CA GLY A 158 -5.33 -0.59 -32.32
C GLY A 158 -4.93 -1.20 -30.97
N SER A 159 -4.55 -0.41 -29.96
CA SER A 159 -4.16 -0.92 -28.64
C SER A 159 -3.99 0.23 -27.64
N ASP A 160 -4.62 0.08 -26.48
CA ASP A 160 -4.42 0.96 -25.34
C ASP A 160 -3.09 0.61 -24.66
N ILE A 161 -2.27 1.61 -24.39
CA ILE A 161 -1.03 1.45 -23.63
C ILE A 161 -1.32 1.80 -22.17
N CYS A 162 -1.03 0.86 -21.28
CA CYS A 162 -1.16 1.01 -19.83
C CYS A 162 0.19 1.40 -19.18
N LEU A 163 0.16 1.86 -17.93
CA LEU A 163 1.38 2.12 -17.16
C LEU A 163 2.28 0.88 -17.03
N VAL A 164 1.67 -0.30 -16.87
CA VAL A 164 2.40 -1.58 -16.75
C VAL A 164 3.29 -1.86 -17.96
N ASP A 165 2.89 -1.46 -19.16
CA ASP A 165 3.64 -1.69 -20.40
C ASP A 165 4.93 -0.86 -20.48
N ARG A 166 5.06 0.17 -19.65
CA ARG A 166 6.27 1.01 -19.54
C ARG A 166 7.16 0.64 -18.36
N LEU A 167 6.71 -0.26 -17.48
CA LEU A 167 7.55 -0.68 -16.37
C LEU A 167 8.64 -1.60 -16.92
N GLU A 168 9.90 -1.28 -16.63
CA GLU A 168 11.01 -2.16 -16.96
C GLU A 168 10.85 -3.49 -16.21
N GLU A 169 10.78 -4.59 -16.96
CA GLU A 169 10.83 -5.92 -16.36
C GLU A 169 12.22 -6.16 -15.77
N LYS A 170 12.30 -6.32 -14.44
CA LYS A 170 13.56 -6.64 -13.74
C LYS A 170 14.19 -7.96 -14.15
N THR A 171 13.45 -8.82 -14.85
CA THR A 171 13.95 -10.13 -15.29
C THR A 171 13.36 -10.41 -16.66
N ASN A 172 14.13 -10.11 -17.69
CA ASN A 172 13.73 -10.34 -19.06
C ASN A 172 13.71 -11.85 -19.31
N ALA A 173 12.51 -12.45 -19.44
CA ALA A 173 12.37 -13.89 -19.65
C ALA A 173 13.16 -14.39 -20.88
N ASN A 174 13.32 -13.53 -21.90
CA ASN A 174 14.12 -13.82 -23.08
C ASN A 174 15.62 -13.89 -22.75
N GLU A 175 16.11 -13.06 -21.84
CA GLU A 175 17.50 -13.08 -21.39
C GLU A 175 17.80 -14.37 -20.62
N ALA A 176 16.87 -14.84 -19.79
CA ALA A 176 17.02 -16.12 -19.10
C ALA A 176 17.08 -17.32 -20.07
N ILE A 177 16.29 -17.29 -21.15
CA ILE A 177 16.32 -18.32 -22.21
C ILE A 177 17.64 -18.23 -22.98
N LEU A 178 18.05 -17.03 -23.38
CA LEU A 178 19.31 -16.79 -24.09
C LEU A 178 20.49 -17.30 -23.27
N ASN A 179 20.57 -16.92 -21.99
CA ASN A 179 21.61 -17.38 -21.06
C ASN A 179 21.67 -18.91 -20.96
N LYS A 180 20.52 -19.60 -20.93
CA LYS A 180 20.49 -21.08 -20.94
C LYS A 180 21.04 -21.67 -22.24
N ILE A 181 20.70 -21.09 -23.39
CA ILE A 181 21.21 -21.53 -24.69
C ILE A 181 22.72 -21.31 -24.75
N THR A 182 23.19 -20.12 -24.41
CA THR A 182 24.61 -19.75 -24.38
C THR A 182 25.42 -20.67 -23.46
N ILE A 183 24.95 -20.91 -22.23
CA ILE A 183 25.63 -21.85 -21.32
C ILE A 183 25.70 -23.26 -21.91
N LYS A 184 24.62 -23.73 -22.54
CA LYS A 184 24.59 -25.07 -23.16
C LYS A 184 25.60 -25.18 -24.30
N GLU A 185 25.73 -24.16 -25.15
CA GLU A 185 26.73 -24.13 -26.22
C GLU A 185 28.15 -24.07 -25.67
N LEU A 186 28.41 -23.23 -24.66
CA LEU A 186 29.71 -23.13 -24.02
C LEU A 186 30.12 -24.44 -23.34
N MET A 187 29.18 -25.15 -22.69
CA MET A 187 29.43 -26.46 -22.10
C MET A 187 29.87 -27.50 -23.15
N ASN A 188 29.33 -27.47 -24.37
CA ASN A 188 29.72 -28.38 -25.45
C ASN A 188 31.18 -28.19 -25.91
N THR A 189 31.82 -27.05 -25.63
CA THR A 189 33.24 -26.82 -25.95
C THR A 189 34.21 -27.47 -24.97
N LEU A 190 33.70 -27.89 -23.80
CA LEU A 190 34.46 -28.54 -22.74
C LEU A 190 34.60 -30.05 -23.01
N SER A 191 35.67 -30.64 -22.52
CA SER A 191 35.81 -32.11 -22.49
C SER A 191 34.85 -32.74 -21.48
N GLU A 192 34.54 -34.03 -21.62
CA GLU A 192 33.63 -34.75 -20.71
C GLU A 192 34.05 -34.62 -19.22
N GLN A 193 35.35 -34.67 -18.93
CA GLN A 193 35.87 -34.49 -17.57
C GLN A 193 35.65 -33.07 -17.03
N GLU A 194 35.79 -32.06 -17.89
CA GLU A 194 35.55 -30.65 -17.53
C GLU A 194 34.05 -30.38 -17.34
N GLN A 195 33.18 -30.95 -18.19
CA GLN A 195 31.73 -30.87 -18.06
C GLN A 195 31.24 -31.52 -16.76
N GLU A 196 31.73 -32.71 -16.44
CA GLU A 196 31.35 -33.43 -15.22
C GLU A 196 31.79 -32.67 -13.97
N MET A 197 33.00 -32.09 -13.97
CA MET A 197 33.46 -31.24 -12.88
C MET A 197 32.57 -30.01 -12.69
N ILE A 198 32.18 -29.30 -13.76
CA ILE A 198 31.27 -28.14 -13.69
C ILE A 198 29.87 -28.56 -13.23
N ARG A 199 29.36 -29.71 -13.68
CA ARG A 199 28.08 -30.28 -13.24
C ARG A 199 28.10 -30.54 -11.73
N LEU A 200 29.08 -31.27 -11.23
CA LEU A 200 29.21 -31.56 -9.81
C LEU A 200 29.37 -30.28 -8.98
N ARG A 201 30.10 -29.28 -9.49
CA ARG A 201 30.39 -28.04 -8.77
C ARG A 201 29.21 -27.07 -8.68
N TYR A 202 28.52 -26.83 -9.79
CA TYR A 202 27.53 -25.76 -9.92
C TYR A 202 26.08 -26.24 -10.04
N PHE A 203 25.84 -27.51 -10.40
CA PHE A 203 24.49 -28.10 -10.43
C PHE A 203 24.21 -29.01 -9.23
N GLU A 204 25.22 -29.72 -8.71
CA GLU A 204 25.09 -30.58 -7.53
C GLU A 204 25.73 -29.99 -6.25
N GLU A 205 26.23 -28.76 -6.32
CA GLU A 205 26.78 -27.98 -5.20
C GLU A 205 27.90 -28.69 -4.41
N LYS A 206 28.66 -29.58 -5.05
CA LYS A 206 29.77 -30.29 -4.40
C LYS A 206 30.97 -29.39 -4.15
N THR A 207 31.65 -29.63 -3.03
CA THR A 207 32.93 -28.98 -2.73
C THR A 207 34.05 -29.55 -3.60
N GLN A 208 35.10 -28.75 -3.86
CA GLN A 208 36.28 -29.21 -4.61
C GLN A 208 36.91 -30.48 -3.99
N THR A 209 36.84 -30.62 -2.67
CA THR A 209 37.35 -31.78 -1.94
C THR A 209 36.49 -33.04 -2.18
N GLU A 210 35.17 -32.90 -2.25
CA GLU A 210 34.27 -34.00 -2.58
C GLU A 210 34.43 -34.44 -4.04
N ILE A 211 34.52 -33.48 -4.95
CA ILE A 211 34.77 -33.73 -6.38
C ILE A 211 36.12 -34.45 -6.57
N ALA A 212 37.16 -34.00 -5.86
CA ALA A 212 38.48 -34.62 -5.90
C ALA A 212 38.45 -36.10 -5.46
N LYS A 213 37.70 -36.42 -4.41
CA LYS A 213 37.48 -37.80 -3.96
C LYS A 213 36.72 -38.63 -4.99
N MET A 214 35.67 -38.08 -5.61
CA MET A 214 34.86 -38.76 -6.63
C MET A 214 35.65 -39.04 -7.91
N LEU A 215 36.51 -38.11 -8.33
CA LEU A 215 37.30 -38.22 -9.56
C LEU A 215 38.70 -38.84 -9.34
N GLY A 216 39.04 -39.26 -8.11
CA GLY A 216 40.32 -39.91 -7.81
C GLY A 216 41.56 -39.02 -7.96
N VAL A 217 41.40 -37.70 -7.78
CA VAL A 217 42.46 -36.69 -7.96
C VAL A 217 42.65 -35.83 -6.71
N SER A 218 43.67 -34.99 -6.68
CA SER A 218 43.87 -34.03 -5.58
C SER A 218 42.95 -32.81 -5.69
N GLN A 219 42.58 -32.21 -4.56
CA GLN A 219 41.80 -30.97 -4.52
C GLN A 219 42.51 -29.82 -5.26
N VAL A 220 43.84 -29.76 -5.22
CA VAL A 220 44.63 -28.77 -5.96
C VAL A 220 44.49 -28.95 -7.48
N GLN A 221 44.39 -30.19 -7.97
CA GLN A 221 44.14 -30.47 -9.39
C GLN A 221 42.74 -30.00 -9.80
N ILE A 222 41.71 -30.25 -8.99
CA ILE A 222 40.34 -29.75 -9.24
C ILE A 222 40.32 -28.23 -9.27
N SER A 223 40.94 -27.56 -8.29
CA SER A 223 41.01 -26.09 -8.26
C SER A 223 41.68 -25.50 -9.52
N ARG A 224 42.78 -26.10 -9.98
CA ARG A 224 43.46 -25.68 -11.22
C ARG A 224 42.59 -25.94 -12.45
N MET A 225 41.90 -27.07 -12.50
CA MET A 225 40.99 -27.42 -13.59
C MET A 225 39.81 -26.46 -13.66
N GLU A 226 39.13 -26.19 -12.53
CA GLU A 226 38.02 -25.23 -12.43
C GLU A 226 38.44 -23.84 -12.92
N LYS A 227 39.59 -23.33 -12.47
CA LYS A 227 40.12 -22.05 -12.93
C LYS A 227 40.38 -22.03 -14.44
N LYS A 228 40.94 -23.11 -15.00
CA LYS A 228 41.21 -23.24 -16.43
C LYS A 228 39.92 -23.28 -17.25
N VAL A 229 38.91 -24.03 -16.79
CA VAL A 229 37.61 -24.15 -17.43
C VAL A 229 36.88 -22.81 -17.43
N LEU A 230 36.80 -22.11 -16.28
CA LEU A 230 36.16 -20.79 -16.20
C LEU A 230 36.84 -19.76 -17.12
N LEU A 231 38.19 -19.78 -17.21
CA LEU A 231 38.91 -18.92 -18.15
C LEU A 231 38.62 -19.26 -19.61
N LYS A 232 38.45 -20.54 -19.94
CA LYS A 232 38.09 -21.00 -21.29
C LYS A 232 36.67 -20.55 -21.64
N LEU A 233 35.70 -20.78 -20.75
CA LEU A 233 34.31 -20.36 -20.94
C LEU A 233 34.21 -18.85 -21.11
N ARG A 234 34.96 -18.06 -20.32
CA ARG A 234 34.98 -16.59 -20.47
C ARG A 234 35.52 -16.15 -21.83
N LYS A 235 36.60 -16.78 -22.31
CA LYS A 235 37.16 -16.47 -23.63
C LYS A 235 36.22 -16.81 -24.78
N GLU A 236 35.45 -17.89 -24.65
CA GLU A 236 34.45 -18.26 -25.67
C GLU A 236 33.20 -17.36 -25.59
N LEU A 237 32.87 -16.81 -24.42
CA LEU A 237 31.79 -15.83 -24.27
C LEU A 237 32.14 -14.46 -24.87
N ASP A 238 33.42 -14.06 -24.79
CA ASP A 238 33.91 -12.77 -25.30
C ASP A 238 34.24 -12.77 -26.81
N LYS A 239 34.00 -13.89 -27.52
CA LYS A 239 34.19 -14.04 -28.98
C LYS A 239 32.92 -13.68 -29.75
#